data_AF-A0A3L6RR46-F1
#
_entry.id   AF-A0A3L6RR46-F1
#
_cell.length_a   1.000
_cell.length_b   1.000
_cell.length_c   1.000
_cell.angle_alpha   90.00
_cell.angle_beta   90.00
_cell.angle_gamma   90.00
#
_symmetry.space_group_name_H-M   'P 1'
#
loop_
_entity.id
_entity.type
_entity.pdbx_description
1 polymer ?
#
loop_
_entity_poly.entity_id
_entity_poly.type
_entity_poly.pdbx_seq_one_letter_code
_entity_poly.pdbx_strand_id
1 'polypeptide(L)'
;MKGGSKAVVVPHKHAGIFISKSKEDALCTKNMVPGESVYSEKRVSVQNEDGTKVEYRVWNPFRSKLAAAVLGGVDNIWIAPGTRVLYLGAASGTTVSHVSDIVGPARILALNASYFLKNGGHFVISIKANCIDSTMPAEAVFAAEVEKLKLEQFKPSEQVTLEPFERDHACVVGGYRMPKKQKATS
;
A
#
# COMPACT_ATOMS: atom_id res chain seq x y z
N MET A 1 -7.29 -21.37 24.27
CA MET A 1 -6.18 -20.42 24.54
C MET A 1 -4.86 -21.16 24.42
N LYS A 2 -4.17 -21.09 23.28
CA LYS A 2 -2.79 -21.59 23.14
C LYS A 2 -1.86 -20.38 23.10
N GLY A 3 -0.95 -20.32 24.06
CA GLY A 3 0.01 -19.24 24.23
C GLY A 3 0.77 -18.96 22.95
N GLY A 4 0.55 -17.78 22.38
CA GLY A 4 1.34 -17.30 21.26
C GLY A 4 2.78 -17.14 21.75
N SER A 5 3.70 -17.85 21.11
CA SER A 5 5.13 -17.57 21.23
C SER A 5 5.33 -16.06 21.08
N LYS A 6 5.92 -15.38 22.06
CA LYS A 6 6.27 -13.96 21.98
C LYS A 6 7.26 -13.79 20.82
N ALA A 7 6.72 -13.52 19.62
CA ALA A 7 7.52 -13.28 18.44
C ALA A 7 8.17 -11.90 18.59
N VAL A 8 9.49 -11.84 18.44
CA VAL A 8 10.24 -10.58 18.46
C VAL A 8 10.40 -10.14 17.03
N VAL A 9 9.96 -8.93 16.68
CA VAL A 9 10.12 -8.39 15.33
C VAL A 9 11.30 -7.43 15.32
N VAL A 10 12.27 -7.68 14.44
CA VAL A 10 13.47 -6.83 14.27
C VAL A 10 13.54 -6.28 12.84
N PRO A 11 14.10 -5.07 12.63
CA PRO A 11 14.32 -4.53 11.28
C PRO A 11 15.26 -5.41 10.44
N HIS A 12 14.98 -5.54 9.15
CA HIS A 12 15.90 -6.12 8.16
C HIS A 12 16.90 -5.07 7.65
N LYS A 13 17.96 -5.49 6.94
CA LYS A 13 18.89 -4.56 6.25
C LYS A 13 18.21 -3.66 5.19
N HIS A 14 17.05 -4.10 4.69
CA HIS A 14 16.25 -3.36 3.71
C HIS A 14 15.15 -2.60 4.43
N ALA A 15 15.08 -1.29 4.24
CA ALA A 15 14.11 -0.44 4.92
C ALA A 15 12.66 -0.85 4.59
N GLY A 16 11.80 -0.86 5.62
CA GLY A 16 10.40 -1.29 5.51
C GLY A 16 10.18 -2.81 5.54
N ILE A 17 11.26 -3.60 5.56
CA ILE A 17 11.22 -5.06 5.74
C ILE A 17 11.68 -5.42 7.15
N PHE A 18 11.09 -6.45 7.72
CA PHE A 18 11.34 -6.91 9.08
C PHE A 18 11.52 -8.44 9.11
N ILE A 19 12.11 -8.93 10.19
CA ILE A 19 12.21 -10.35 10.51
C ILE A 19 11.46 -10.60 11.82
N SER A 20 10.45 -11.47 11.77
CA SER A 20 9.81 -12.01 12.97
C SER A 20 10.62 -13.20 13.47
N LYS A 21 11.38 -13.02 14.56
CA LYS A 21 12.10 -14.08 15.25
C LYS A 21 11.16 -14.88 16.14
N SER A 22 11.07 -16.18 15.87
CA SER A 22 10.26 -17.12 16.66
C SER A 22 10.98 -18.49 16.74
N LYS A 23 10.25 -19.61 16.68
CA LYS A 23 10.88 -20.92 16.45
C LYS A 23 11.47 -21.02 15.04
N GLU A 24 10.81 -20.38 14.09
CA GLU A 24 11.27 -20.22 12.72
C GLU A 24 11.22 -18.72 12.40
N ASP A 25 12.32 -18.21 11.85
CA ASP A 25 12.40 -16.82 11.43
C ASP A 25 11.59 -16.62 10.14
N ALA A 26 10.83 -15.53 10.08
CA ALA A 26 10.00 -15.23 8.93
C ALA A 26 10.18 -13.78 8.49
N LEU A 27 10.28 -13.56 7.17
CA LEU A 27 10.25 -12.22 6.60
C LEU A 27 8.86 -11.62 6.78
N CYS A 28 8.77 -10.33 7.10
CA CYS A 28 7.50 -9.64 7.24
C CYS A 28 7.56 -8.17 6.82
N THR A 29 6.39 -7.61 6.49
CA THR A 29 6.17 -6.17 6.28
C THR A 29 5.19 -5.66 7.33
N LYS A 30 5.28 -4.37 7.67
CA LYS A 30 4.30 -3.75 8.57
C LYS A 30 2.95 -3.75 7.87
N ASN A 31 1.94 -4.33 8.50
CA ASN A 31 0.60 -4.39 7.94
C ASN A 31 0.01 -2.97 7.87
N MET A 32 -0.29 -2.48 6.68
CA MET A 32 -1.05 -1.25 6.53
C MET A 32 -2.50 -1.38 7.02
N VAL A 33 -3.05 -2.60 7.08
CA VAL A 33 -4.45 -2.87 7.42
C VAL A 33 -4.55 -3.88 8.57
N PRO A 34 -4.28 -3.46 9.83
CA PRO A 34 -4.37 -4.37 10.97
C PRO A 34 -5.75 -5.03 11.03
N GLY A 35 -5.79 -6.35 11.23
CA GLY A 35 -7.05 -7.11 11.23
C GLY A 35 -7.33 -7.87 9.93
N GLU A 36 -6.80 -7.39 8.80
CA GLU A 36 -7.00 -7.99 7.48
C GLU A 36 -5.76 -8.73 6.97
N SER A 37 -5.98 -9.81 6.23
CA SER A 37 -4.96 -10.53 5.45
C SER A 37 -5.38 -10.55 3.99
N VAL A 38 -4.43 -10.45 3.06
CA VAL A 38 -4.77 -10.35 1.62
C VAL A 38 -4.97 -11.73 0.99
N TYR A 39 -4.12 -12.69 1.33
CA TYR A 39 -4.12 -14.05 0.77
C TYR A 39 -4.04 -15.11 1.89
N SER A 40 -4.61 -14.77 3.05
CA SER A 40 -4.66 -15.60 4.26
C SER A 40 -3.28 -15.94 4.84
N GLU A 41 -2.32 -15.05 4.67
CA GLU A 41 -1.01 -15.11 5.28
C GLU A 41 -1.06 -14.95 6.80
N LYS A 42 -0.07 -15.53 7.49
CA LYS A 42 0.09 -15.39 8.93
C LYS A 42 0.39 -13.93 9.29
N ARG A 43 -0.17 -13.49 10.41
CA ARG A 43 0.02 -12.14 10.95
C ARG A 43 0.65 -12.20 12.33
N VAL A 44 1.48 -11.22 12.64
CA VAL A 44 2.21 -11.10 13.90
C VAL A 44 1.84 -9.74 14.50
N SER A 45 1.17 -9.76 15.65
CA SER A 45 0.90 -8.54 16.41
C SER A 45 1.97 -8.33 17.48
N VAL A 46 2.57 -7.15 17.51
CA VAL A 46 3.50 -6.71 18.56
C VAL A 46 2.87 -5.55 19.30
N GLN A 47 2.89 -5.59 20.63
CA GLN A 47 2.50 -4.47 21.47
C GLN A 47 3.76 -3.73 21.90
N ASN A 48 3.85 -2.45 21.56
CA ASN A 48 4.97 -1.59 21.95
C ASN A 48 4.84 -1.16 23.42
N GLU A 49 5.93 -0.67 23.99
CA GLU A 49 5.97 -0.14 25.36
C GLU A 49 4.99 1.04 25.55
N ASP A 50 4.77 1.82 24.49
CA ASP A 50 3.81 2.94 24.45
C ASP A 50 2.33 2.48 24.40
N GLY A 51 2.06 1.19 24.52
CA GLY A 51 0.72 0.60 24.44
C GLY A 51 0.15 0.47 23.01
N THR A 52 0.83 1.03 22.01
CA THR A 52 0.44 0.92 20.60
C THR A 52 0.62 -0.50 20.08
N LYS A 53 -0.34 -1.00 19.30
CA LYS A 53 -0.29 -2.34 18.70
C LYS A 53 0.05 -2.22 17.22
N VAL A 54 1.17 -2.82 16.81
CA VAL A 54 1.59 -2.89 15.42
C VAL A 54 1.38 -4.31 14.92
N GLU A 55 0.74 -4.46 13.77
CA GLU A 55 0.60 -5.74 13.10
C GLU A 55 1.58 -5.84 11.93
N TYR A 56 2.14 -7.03 11.74
CA TYR A 56 3.03 -7.38 10.64
C TYR A 56 2.45 -8.56 9.88
N ARG A 57 2.64 -8.58 8.56
CA ARG A 57 2.22 -9.67 7.68
C ARG A 57 3.42 -10.50 7.26
N VAL A 58 3.33 -11.82 7.41
CA VAL A 58 4.40 -12.73 6.99
C VAL A 58 4.46 -12.78 5.48
N TRP A 59 5.66 -12.55 4.93
CA TRP A 59 5.92 -12.54 3.50
C TRP A 59 6.53 -13.86 3.07
N ASN A 60 5.74 -14.68 2.37
CA ASN A 60 6.15 -16.04 2.01
C ASN A 60 7.10 -16.04 0.77
N PRO A 61 8.37 -16.49 0.90
CA PRO A 61 9.32 -16.56 -0.20
C PRO A 61 8.93 -17.57 -1.30
N PHE A 62 8.18 -18.62 -0.97
CA PHE A 62 7.68 -19.59 -1.96
C PHE A 62 6.53 -19.04 -2.82
N ARG A 63 5.97 -17.89 -2.45
CA ARG A 63 4.88 -17.22 -3.17
C ARG A 63 5.27 -15.84 -3.71
N SER A 64 6.48 -15.36 -3.39
CA SER A 64 7.00 -14.05 -3.81
C SER A 64 8.47 -14.19 -4.21
N LYS A 65 8.75 -14.01 -5.51
CA LYS A 65 10.11 -14.01 -6.04
C LYS A 65 10.96 -12.90 -5.42
N LEU A 66 10.35 -11.76 -5.08
CA LEU A 66 11.00 -10.66 -4.40
C LEU A 66 11.39 -11.03 -2.95
N ALA A 67 10.50 -11.69 -2.21
CA ALA A 67 10.82 -12.18 -0.87
C ALA A 67 11.91 -13.25 -0.91
N ALA A 68 11.87 -14.15 -1.89
CA ALA A 68 12.93 -15.12 -2.12
C ALA A 68 14.29 -14.45 -2.40
N ALA A 69 14.32 -13.39 -3.22
CA ALA A 69 15.55 -12.63 -3.49
C ALA A 69 16.07 -11.91 -2.23
N VAL A 70 15.18 -11.34 -1.41
CA VAL A 70 15.54 -10.71 -0.14
C VAL A 70 16.17 -11.72 0.81
N LEU A 71 15.56 -12.91 0.98
CA LEU A 71 16.14 -13.99 1.80
C LEU A 71 17.41 -14.58 1.18
N GLY A 72 17.50 -14.61 -0.15
CA GLY A 72 18.69 -15.01 -0.89
C GLY A 72 19.86 -14.04 -0.75
N GLY A 73 19.67 -12.92 -0.06
CA GLY A 73 20.75 -12.03 0.35
C GLY A 73 21.07 -10.92 -0.65
N VAL A 74 20.20 -10.65 -1.63
CA VAL A 74 20.40 -9.53 -2.60
C VAL A 74 20.82 -8.24 -1.88
N ASP A 75 21.80 -7.53 -2.42
CA ASP A 75 22.39 -6.38 -1.74
C ASP A 75 21.46 -5.19 -1.65
N ASN A 76 20.70 -4.94 -2.72
CA ASN A 76 19.74 -3.84 -2.79
C ASN A 76 18.53 -4.23 -3.64
N ILE A 77 17.33 -3.95 -3.13
CA ILE A 77 16.06 -4.16 -3.84
C ILE A 77 15.46 -2.86 -4.38
N TRP A 78 16.05 -1.69 -4.06
CA TRP A 78 15.59 -0.35 -4.46
C TRP A 78 14.15 -0.01 -4.07
N ILE A 79 13.60 -0.75 -3.10
CA ILE A 79 12.27 -0.55 -2.52
C ILE A 79 12.49 -0.18 -1.06
N ALA A 80 12.06 1.02 -0.71
CA ALA A 80 12.09 1.56 0.65
C ALA A 80 10.87 2.49 0.88
N PRO A 81 10.56 2.85 2.14
CA PRO A 81 9.51 3.82 2.43
C PRO A 81 9.62 5.10 1.60
N GLY A 82 8.53 5.47 0.92
CA GLY A 82 8.48 6.63 0.05
C GLY A 82 9.21 6.49 -1.30
N THR A 83 9.72 5.31 -1.67
CA THR A 83 10.30 5.09 -3.01
C THR A 83 9.23 5.00 -4.11
N ARG A 84 9.65 5.16 -5.37
CA ARG A 84 8.77 5.08 -6.55
C ARG A 84 8.94 3.71 -7.19
N VAL A 85 7.93 2.85 -7.14
CA VAL A 85 8.02 1.46 -7.62
C VAL A 85 6.93 1.17 -8.67
N LEU A 86 7.37 0.73 -9.85
CA LEU A 86 6.52 0.13 -10.87
C LEU A 86 6.55 -1.39 -10.69
N TYR A 87 5.38 -2.01 -10.52
CA TYR A 87 5.26 -3.46 -10.44
C TYR A 87 4.49 -4.01 -11.64
N LEU A 88 5.18 -4.67 -12.57
CA LEU A 88 4.56 -5.28 -13.76
C LEU A 88 4.22 -6.75 -13.50
N GLY A 89 3.05 -7.18 -13.96
CA GLY A 89 2.60 -8.58 -13.79
C GLY A 89 2.05 -8.90 -12.40
N ALA A 90 1.27 -7.99 -11.80
CA ALA A 90 0.55 -8.25 -10.55
C ALA A 90 -0.67 -9.16 -10.82
N ALA A 91 -0.52 -10.47 -10.64
CA ALA A 91 -1.62 -11.42 -10.83
C ALA A 91 -2.60 -11.44 -9.65
N SER A 92 -2.17 -11.91 -8.48
CA SER A 92 -3.06 -12.19 -7.33
C SER A 92 -2.79 -11.34 -6.08
N GLY A 93 -2.00 -10.27 -6.19
CA GLY A 93 -1.78 -9.36 -5.05
C GLY A 93 -0.72 -9.82 -4.03
N THR A 94 -0.20 -11.05 -4.12
CA THR A 94 0.67 -11.67 -3.09
C THR A 94 2.01 -10.97 -2.87
N THR A 95 2.54 -10.28 -3.88
CA THR A 95 3.81 -9.53 -3.75
C THR A 95 3.54 -8.03 -3.70
N VAL A 96 2.65 -7.52 -4.56
CA VAL A 96 2.35 -6.09 -4.63
C VAL A 96 1.73 -5.55 -3.34
N SER A 97 0.99 -6.36 -2.58
CA SER A 97 0.48 -5.93 -1.27
C SER A 97 1.60 -5.71 -0.24
N HIS A 98 2.65 -6.54 -0.23
CA HIS A 98 3.83 -6.31 0.60
C HIS A 98 4.69 -5.15 0.10
N VAL A 99 4.78 -4.95 -1.23
CA VAL A 99 5.43 -3.75 -1.79
C VAL A 99 4.67 -2.48 -1.39
N SER A 100 3.33 -2.52 -1.39
CA SER A 100 2.48 -1.42 -0.93
C SER A 100 2.71 -1.13 0.55
N ASP A 101 2.78 -2.16 1.40
CA ASP A 101 3.11 -2.02 2.83
C ASP A 101 4.45 -1.28 3.05
N ILE A 102 5.41 -1.46 2.14
CA ILE A 102 6.71 -0.78 2.21
C ILE A 102 6.62 0.66 1.68
N VAL A 103 5.91 0.91 0.57
CA VAL A 103 5.99 2.16 -0.21
C VAL A 103 4.93 3.21 0.16
N GLY A 104 3.68 2.80 0.36
CA GLY A 104 2.51 3.67 0.60
C GLY A 104 1.56 3.86 -0.63
N PRO A 105 0.25 4.13 -0.41
CA PRO A 105 -0.83 3.88 -1.37
C PRO A 105 -1.01 4.90 -2.53
N ALA A 106 -1.12 6.22 -2.28
CA ALA A 106 -1.37 7.23 -3.34
C ALA A 106 -0.30 7.25 -4.45
N ARG A 107 0.95 6.96 -4.07
CA ARG A 107 2.11 7.18 -4.93
C ARG A 107 2.21 6.15 -6.06
N ILE A 108 1.69 4.94 -5.84
CA ILE A 108 1.75 3.86 -6.84
C ILE A 108 0.91 4.21 -8.08
N LEU A 109 -0.29 4.75 -7.89
CA LEU A 109 -1.15 5.18 -9.01
C LEU A 109 -0.46 6.28 -9.84
N ALA A 110 0.08 7.28 -9.15
CA ALA A 110 0.68 8.44 -9.80
C ALA A 110 1.81 8.09 -10.76
N LEU A 111 2.65 7.15 -10.34
CA LEU A 111 3.80 6.70 -11.12
C LEU A 111 3.39 5.90 -12.34
N ASN A 112 2.51 4.92 -12.15
CA ASN A 112 2.01 4.12 -13.27
C ASN A 112 1.41 5.01 -14.36
N ALA A 113 0.67 6.05 -13.95
CA ALA A 113 0.14 6.97 -14.94
C ALA A 113 1.22 7.75 -15.68
N SER A 114 2.25 8.25 -14.98
CA SER A 114 3.30 9.05 -15.62
C SER A 114 4.10 8.34 -16.71
N TYR A 115 4.22 7.00 -16.62
CA TYR A 115 4.95 6.20 -17.60
C TYR A 115 4.05 5.52 -18.63
N PHE A 116 2.83 5.11 -18.25
CA PHE A 116 2.01 4.23 -19.09
C PHE A 116 0.65 4.82 -19.45
N LEU A 117 0.12 5.75 -18.67
CA LEU A 117 -1.16 6.37 -18.97
C LEU A 117 -0.94 7.54 -19.92
N LYS A 118 -1.45 7.41 -21.14
CA LYS A 118 -1.43 8.49 -22.12
C LYS A 118 -2.04 9.77 -21.54
N ASN A 119 -1.58 10.93 -22.01
CA ASN A 119 -2.24 12.19 -21.70
C ASN A 119 -3.71 12.13 -22.12
N GLY A 120 -4.61 12.58 -21.25
CA GLY A 120 -6.05 12.43 -21.44
C GLY A 120 -6.60 11.03 -21.13
N GLY A 121 -5.78 10.12 -20.60
CA GLY A 121 -6.23 8.81 -20.10
C GLY A 121 -7.02 8.93 -18.80
N HIS A 122 -7.78 7.90 -18.47
CA HIS A 122 -8.64 7.87 -17.28
C HIS A 122 -8.09 6.98 -16.17
N PHE A 123 -8.47 7.27 -14.94
CA PHE A 123 -8.11 6.47 -13.77
C PHE A 123 -9.34 6.21 -12.89
N VAL A 124 -9.25 5.13 -12.12
CA VAL A 124 -10.15 4.76 -11.03
C VAL A 124 -9.26 4.32 -9.87
N ILE A 125 -9.49 4.82 -8.67
CA ILE A 125 -8.79 4.41 -7.46
C ILE A 125 -9.78 4.23 -6.32
N SER A 126 -9.68 3.10 -5.62
CA SER A 126 -10.37 2.89 -4.35
C SER A 126 -9.44 3.27 -3.20
N ILE A 127 -9.91 4.18 -2.36
CA ILE A 127 -9.22 4.70 -1.18
C ILE A 127 -9.89 4.09 0.04
N LYS A 128 -9.15 3.30 0.80
CA LYS A 128 -9.58 2.76 2.09
C LYS A 128 -8.93 3.58 3.20
N ALA A 129 -9.68 4.49 3.84
CA ALA A 129 -9.10 5.51 4.73
C ALA A 129 -8.27 4.90 5.86
N ASN A 130 -8.80 3.85 6.50
CA ASN A 130 -8.14 3.14 7.60
C ASN A 130 -6.78 2.52 7.24
N CYS A 131 -6.48 2.34 5.96
CA CYS A 131 -5.19 1.82 5.50
C CYS A 131 -4.12 2.90 5.31
N ILE A 132 -4.55 4.15 5.27
CA ILE A 132 -3.69 5.29 4.98
C ILE A 132 -3.36 5.98 6.30
N ASP A 133 -4.39 6.32 7.06
CA ASP A 133 -4.26 6.86 8.40
C ASP A 133 -5.48 6.46 9.24
N SER A 134 -5.29 5.54 10.18
CA SER A 134 -6.35 5.06 11.07
C SER A 134 -6.64 6.00 12.24
N THR A 135 -5.86 7.08 12.40
CA THR A 135 -6.02 8.04 13.50
C THR A 135 -6.86 9.25 13.09
N MET A 136 -7.05 9.44 11.78
CA MET A 136 -7.80 10.55 11.21
C MET A 136 -9.20 10.12 10.75
N PRO A 137 -10.18 11.05 10.72
CA PRO A 137 -11.47 10.80 10.09
C PRO A 137 -11.32 10.45 8.61
N ALA A 138 -12.17 9.55 8.10
CA ALA A 138 -12.07 9.04 6.74
C ALA A 138 -12.15 10.15 5.68
N GLU A 139 -13.00 11.14 5.89
CA GLU A 139 -13.15 12.29 5.00
C GLU A 139 -11.87 13.11 4.86
N ALA A 140 -11.14 13.29 5.97
CA ALA A 140 -9.87 14.01 5.96
C ALA A 140 -8.79 13.24 5.20
N VAL A 141 -8.78 11.91 5.34
CA VAL A 141 -7.89 11.02 4.59
C VAL A 141 -8.20 11.08 3.10
N PHE A 142 -9.48 11.00 2.71
CA PHE A 142 -9.88 11.10 1.31
C PHE A 142 -9.44 12.43 0.69
N ALA A 143 -9.67 13.54 1.39
CA ALA A 143 -9.25 14.85 0.94
C ALA A 143 -7.72 14.93 0.74
N ALA A 144 -6.94 14.42 1.70
CA ALA A 144 -5.48 14.41 1.61
C ALA A 144 -4.97 13.59 0.42
N GLU A 145 -5.56 12.43 0.15
CA GLU A 145 -5.18 11.60 -1.00
C GLU A 145 -5.57 12.24 -2.33
N VAL A 146 -6.74 12.87 -2.40
CA VAL A 146 -7.19 13.63 -3.57
C VAL A 146 -6.24 14.79 -3.88
N GLU A 147 -5.76 15.51 -2.86
CA GLU A 147 -4.75 16.56 -3.05
C GLU A 147 -3.42 15.99 -3.57
N LYS A 148 -2.97 14.83 -3.05
CA LYS A 148 -1.77 14.15 -3.58
C LYS A 148 -1.94 13.76 -5.06
N LEU A 149 -3.11 13.29 -5.48
CA LEU A 149 -3.41 12.99 -6.89
C LEU A 149 -3.33 14.25 -7.75
N LYS A 150 -3.89 15.38 -7.29
CA LYS A 150 -3.84 16.66 -8.02
C LYS A 150 -2.41 17.14 -8.21
N LEU A 151 -1.57 17.03 -7.19
CA LEU A 151 -0.14 17.38 -7.26
C LEU A 151 0.61 16.57 -8.33
N GLU A 152 0.19 15.33 -8.57
CA GLU A 152 0.75 14.43 -9.58
C GLU A 152 0.05 14.53 -10.95
N GLN A 153 -0.65 15.64 -11.24
CA GLN A 153 -1.30 15.95 -12.53
C GLN A 153 -2.54 15.09 -12.86
N PHE A 154 -3.15 14.47 -11.87
CA PHE A 154 -4.48 13.88 -12.00
C PHE A 154 -5.54 14.95 -11.80
N LYS A 155 -6.66 14.77 -12.50
CA LYS A 155 -7.86 15.58 -12.38
C LYS A 155 -9.01 14.66 -11.96
N PRO A 156 -9.25 14.52 -10.64
CA PRO A 156 -10.45 13.86 -10.14
C PRO A 156 -11.70 14.53 -10.72
N SER A 157 -12.65 13.74 -11.19
CA SER A 157 -13.94 14.22 -11.71
C SER A 157 -15.07 13.90 -10.77
N GLU A 158 -15.02 12.74 -10.11
CA GLU A 158 -16.06 12.26 -9.23
C GLU A 158 -15.43 11.44 -8.10
N GLN A 159 -16.03 11.58 -6.91
CA GLN A 159 -15.69 10.81 -5.73
C GLN A 159 -17.00 10.34 -5.10
N VAL A 160 -17.08 9.05 -4.80
CA VAL A 160 -18.25 8.42 -4.17
C VAL A 160 -17.78 7.59 -2.99
N THR A 161 -18.39 7.78 -1.83
CA THR A 161 -18.21 6.87 -0.69
C THR A 161 -18.94 5.56 -0.99
N LEU A 162 -18.36 4.43 -0.59
CA LEU A 162 -18.91 3.12 -0.93
C LEU A 162 -19.93 2.60 0.10
N GLU A 163 -20.46 3.49 0.95
CA GLU A 163 -21.53 3.14 1.87
C GLU A 163 -22.84 2.88 1.12
N PRO A 164 -23.65 1.87 1.53
CA PRO A 164 -23.50 1.05 2.74
C PRO A 164 -22.65 -0.22 2.57
N PHE A 165 -22.03 -0.44 1.41
CA PHE A 165 -21.34 -1.69 1.09
C PHE A 165 -19.99 -1.83 1.80
N GLU A 166 -19.18 -0.75 1.80
CA GLU A 166 -17.87 -0.72 2.47
C GLU A 166 -17.70 0.61 3.24
N ARG A 167 -17.63 0.54 4.58
CA ARG A 167 -17.40 1.71 5.45
C ARG A 167 -15.97 2.22 5.32
N ASP A 168 -15.77 3.53 5.42
CA ASP A 168 -14.46 4.19 5.31
C ASP A 168 -13.73 3.94 3.97
N HIS A 169 -14.49 3.63 2.91
CA HIS A 169 -13.99 3.49 1.55
C HIS A 169 -14.59 4.55 0.63
N ALA A 170 -13.77 5.07 -0.27
CA ALA A 170 -14.19 5.98 -1.33
C ALA A 170 -13.58 5.56 -2.67
N CYS A 171 -14.38 5.56 -3.73
CA CYS A 171 -13.90 5.45 -5.09
C CYS A 171 -13.73 6.84 -5.69
N VAL A 172 -12.57 7.12 -6.26
CA VAL A 172 -12.28 8.35 -6.99
C VAL A 172 -11.98 8.00 -8.43
N VAL A 173 -12.64 8.70 -9.35
CA VAL A 173 -12.43 8.55 -10.80
C VAL A 173 -12.03 9.89 -11.40
N GLY A 174 -11.31 9.85 -12.52
CA GLY A 174 -10.92 11.07 -13.20
C GLY A 174 -10.04 10.87 -14.42
N GLY A 175 -9.35 11.94 -14.81
CA GLY A 175 -8.44 11.96 -15.95
C GLY A 175 -7.01 12.32 -15.56
N TYR A 176 -6.03 11.82 -16.30
CA TYR A 176 -4.61 12.11 -16.13
C TYR A 176 -4.12 13.06 -17.22
N ARG A 177 -3.46 14.17 -16.83
CA ARG A 177 -2.94 15.18 -17.77
C ARG A 177 -3.98 15.56 -18.84
N MET A 178 -5.21 15.82 -18.40
CA MET A 178 -6.32 16.13 -19.30
C MET A 178 -5.99 17.36 -20.14
N PRO A 179 -6.21 17.33 -21.47
CA PRO A 179 -5.98 18.49 -22.31
C PRO A 179 -6.83 19.66 -21.85
N LYS A 180 -6.27 20.88 -21.91
CA LYS A 180 -7.03 22.09 -21.62
C LYS A 180 -8.18 22.18 -22.63
N LYS A 181 -9.43 22.27 -22.14
CA LYS A 181 -10.61 22.48 -22.98
C LYS A 181 -10.36 23.76 -23.80
N GLN A 182 -10.25 23.67 -25.12
CA GLN A 182 -10.20 24.86 -25.97
C GLN A 182 -11.49 25.64 -25.72
N LYS A 183 -11.36 26.93 -25.37
CA LYS A 183 -12.53 27.82 -25.32
C LYS A 183 -13.11 27.84 -26.72
N ALA A 184 -14.36 27.41 -26.87
CA ALA A 184 -15.10 27.58 -28.10
C ALA A 184 -15.09 29.08 -28.42
N THR A 185 -14.40 29.46 -29.49
CA THR A 185 -14.54 30.79 -30.09
C THR A 185 -15.98 30.91 -30.54
N SER A 186 -16.74 31.72 -29.80
CA SER A 186 -18.09 32.16 -30.16
C SER A 186 -18.05 33.04 -31.40
#